data_AF-A0A6G3XMY7-F1
#
_entry.id   AF-A0A6G3XMY7-F1
#
_cell.length_a   1.000
_cell.length_b   1.000
_cell.length_c   1.000
_cell.angle_alpha   90.00
_cell.angle_beta   90.00
_cell.angle_gamma   90.00
#
_symmetry.space_group_name_H-M   'P 1'
#
loop_
_entity.id
_entity.type
_entity.pdbx_description
1 polymer ?
#
loop_
_entity_poly.entity_id
_entity_poly.type
_entity_poly.pdbx_seq_one_letter_code
_entity_poly.pdbx_strand_id
1 'polypeptide(L)'
;NTAEGKNLVGAFHPPAGVLCDLAALDSLPVNDYVSGMAEIIKAGFIADPVILDLVEADPEGARTPAGPHTAELIERSIRVKAEVVSSDLKESGLREI
;
A
#
# COMPACT_ATOMS: atom_id res chain seq x y z
N ASN A 1 2.25 -4.91 21.08
CA ASN A 1 0.96 -5.57 21.36
C ASN A 1 0.87 -5.84 22.84
N THR A 2 -0.19 -5.38 23.47
CA THR A 2 -0.47 -5.67 24.89
C THR A 2 -1.64 -6.66 24.97
N ALA A 3 -1.93 -7.19 26.15
CA ALA A 3 -3.08 -8.07 26.33
C ALA A 3 -4.41 -7.34 26.04
N GLU A 4 -4.40 -6.02 26.18
CA GLU A 4 -5.54 -5.11 26.07
C GLU A 4 -5.78 -4.61 24.63
N GLY A 5 -4.83 -4.80 23.71
CA GLY A 5 -5.03 -4.44 22.31
C GLY A 5 -3.78 -4.43 21.43
N LYS A 6 -4.04 -4.36 20.11
CA LYS A 6 -3.00 -4.18 19.09
C LYS A 6 -2.58 -2.71 19.02
N ASN A 7 -1.28 -2.46 18.82
CA ASN A 7 -0.70 -1.13 18.56
C ASN A 7 -0.99 -0.01 19.58
N LEU A 8 -1.33 -0.35 20.85
CA LEU A 8 -1.61 0.64 21.90
C LEU A 8 -0.37 1.34 22.49
N VAL A 9 0.83 0.82 22.22
CA VAL A 9 2.10 1.38 22.69
C VAL A 9 3.05 1.46 21.50
N GLY A 10 3.58 2.66 21.22
CA GLY A 10 4.47 2.93 20.10
C GLY A 10 4.97 4.37 20.07
N ALA A 11 5.70 4.73 19.01
CA ALA A 11 6.19 6.08 18.78
C ALA A 11 6.16 6.40 17.28
N PHE A 12 5.93 7.67 16.93
CA PHE A 12 6.09 8.16 15.56
C PHE A 12 7.58 8.37 15.26
N HIS A 13 8.17 7.49 14.45
CA HIS A 13 9.59 7.52 14.10
C HIS A 13 9.80 7.24 12.61
N PRO A 14 10.01 8.28 11.78
CA PRO A 14 10.25 8.11 10.35
C PRO A 14 11.57 7.39 10.07
N PRO A 15 11.63 6.47 9.09
CA PRO A 15 12.88 5.86 8.67
C PRO A 15 13.75 6.85 7.88
N ALA A 16 15.05 6.58 7.77
CA ALA A 16 15.95 7.33 6.88
C ALA A 16 15.65 7.10 5.39
N GLY A 17 14.99 5.98 5.07
CA GLY A 17 14.55 5.60 3.73
C GLY A 17 13.83 4.25 3.75
N VAL A 18 13.14 3.94 2.66
CA VAL A 18 12.47 2.65 2.45
C VAL A 18 12.97 2.04 1.15
N LEU A 19 13.50 0.81 1.21
CA LEU A 19 13.86 0.02 0.05
C LEU A 19 12.74 -0.98 -0.22
N CYS A 20 12.12 -0.89 -1.39
CA CYS A 20 11.08 -1.80 -1.84
C CYS A 20 11.61 -2.61 -3.04
N ASP A 21 12.23 -3.76 -2.77
CA ASP A 21 12.71 -4.67 -3.80
C ASP A 21 11.57 -5.60 -4.25
N LEU A 22 11.17 -5.48 -5.52
CA LEU A 22 10.07 -6.26 -6.08
C LEU A 22 10.40 -7.76 -6.16
N ALA A 23 11.68 -8.13 -6.22
CA ALA A 23 12.08 -9.54 -6.23
C ALA A 23 11.68 -10.27 -4.93
N ALA A 24 11.48 -9.54 -3.82
CA ALA A 24 10.98 -10.13 -2.58
C ALA A 24 9.57 -10.73 -2.73
N LEU A 25 8.77 -10.22 -3.68
CA LEU A 25 7.40 -10.67 -3.91
C LEU A 25 7.33 -12.08 -4.52
N ASP A 26 8.40 -12.55 -5.18
CA ASP A 26 8.44 -13.88 -5.81
C ASP A 26 8.25 -15.02 -4.81
N SER A 27 8.58 -14.78 -3.54
CA SER A 27 8.46 -15.77 -2.46
C SER A 27 7.20 -15.60 -1.62
N LEU A 28 6.39 -14.56 -1.88
CA LEU A 28 5.23 -14.23 -1.08
C LEU A 28 4.05 -15.17 -1.43
N PRO A 29 3.34 -15.74 -0.43
CA PRO A 29 2.13 -16.50 -0.71
C PRO A 29 1.09 -15.66 -1.44
N VAL A 30 0.43 -16.25 -2.43
CA VAL A 30 -0.55 -15.55 -3.28
C VAL A 30 -1.65 -14.85 -2.47
N ASN A 31 -2.09 -15.45 -1.36
CA ASN A 31 -3.12 -14.88 -0.50
C ASN A 31 -2.63 -13.61 0.23
N ASP A 32 -1.34 -13.56 0.59
CA ASP A 32 -0.75 -12.37 1.22
C ASP A 32 -0.55 -11.26 0.19
N TYR A 33 -0.15 -11.61 -1.04
CA TYR A 33 -0.07 -10.66 -2.15
C TYR A 33 -1.44 -10.03 -2.46
N VAL A 34 -2.46 -10.87 -2.65
CA VAL A 34 -3.83 -10.43 -2.92
C VAL A 34 -4.40 -9.61 -1.75
N SER A 35 -4.08 -9.98 -0.50
CA SER A 35 -4.44 -9.17 0.67
C SER A 35 -3.80 -7.77 0.61
N GLY A 36 -2.53 -7.67 0.21
CA GLY A 36 -1.85 -6.38 -0.01
C GLY A 36 -2.48 -5.53 -1.12
N MET A 37 -2.97 -6.16 -2.19
CA MET A 37 -3.67 -5.46 -3.27
C MET A 37 -4.92 -4.71 -2.81
N ALA A 38 -5.57 -5.14 -1.72
CA ALA A 38 -6.72 -4.43 -1.17
C ALA A 38 -6.38 -2.99 -0.76
N GLU A 39 -5.19 -2.77 -0.19
CA GLU A 39 -4.72 -1.43 0.21
C GLU A 39 -4.36 -0.57 -1.00
N ILE A 40 -3.82 -1.19 -2.06
CA ILE A 40 -3.54 -0.51 -3.33
C ILE A 40 -4.87 -0.06 -3.97
N ILE A 41 -5.85 -0.97 -4.07
CA ILE A 41 -7.17 -0.66 -4.62
C ILE A 41 -7.88 0.44 -3.81
N LYS A 42 -7.76 0.41 -2.48
CA LYS A 42 -8.27 1.50 -1.62
C LYS A 42 -7.66 2.85 -2.01
N ALA A 43 -6.33 2.92 -2.21
CA ALA A 43 -5.69 4.15 -2.70
C ALA A 43 -6.29 4.64 -4.03
N GLY A 44 -6.70 3.70 -4.88
CA GLY A 44 -7.42 4.00 -6.12
C GLY A 44 -8.78 4.66 -5.90
N PHE A 45 -9.57 4.16 -4.94
CA PHE A 45 -10.87 4.74 -4.60
C PHE A 45 -10.77 6.11 -3.94
N ILE A 46 -9.76 6.35 -3.12
CA ILE A 46 -9.69 7.56 -2.28
C ILE A 46 -8.84 8.69 -2.89
N ALA A 47 -7.94 8.40 -3.84
CA ALA A 47 -6.98 9.40 -4.31
C ALA A 47 -6.47 9.24 -5.75
N ASP A 48 -6.17 8.03 -6.24
CA ASP A 48 -5.58 7.83 -7.58
C ASP A 48 -6.36 6.82 -8.45
N PRO A 49 -7.45 7.23 -9.12
CA PRO A 49 -8.30 6.35 -9.92
C PRO A 49 -7.57 5.57 -11.03
N VAL A 50 -6.39 6.00 -11.47
CA VAL A 50 -5.59 5.25 -12.46
C VAL A 50 -5.22 3.86 -11.95
N ILE A 51 -5.09 3.70 -10.62
CA ILE A 51 -4.92 2.37 -10.01
C ILE A 51 -6.10 1.45 -10.39
N LEU A 52 -7.33 1.96 -10.36
CA LEU A 52 -8.52 1.19 -10.71
C LEU A 52 -8.51 0.85 -12.21
N ASP A 53 -8.18 1.83 -13.07
CA ASP A 53 -8.07 1.61 -14.52
C ASP A 53 -7.06 0.48 -14.84
N LEU A 54 -5.91 0.46 -14.17
CA LEU A 54 -4.87 -0.56 -14.37
C LEU A 54 -5.31 -1.95 -13.88
N VAL A 55 -5.99 -2.03 -12.74
CA VAL A 55 -6.51 -3.29 -12.20
C VAL A 55 -7.66 -3.83 -13.05
N GLU A 56 -8.55 -2.96 -13.54
CA GLU A 56 -9.66 -3.36 -14.41
C GLU A 56 -9.20 -3.76 -15.82
N ALA A 57 -8.12 -3.16 -16.33
CA ALA A 57 -7.52 -3.51 -17.62
C ALA A 57 -6.89 -4.91 -17.63
N ASP A 58 -6.32 -5.36 -16.49
CA ASP A 58 -5.74 -6.70 -16.35
C ASP A 58 -5.95 -7.27 -14.93
N PRO A 59 -7.15 -7.78 -14.61
CA PRO A 59 -7.47 -8.29 -13.28
C PRO A 59 -6.64 -9.51 -12.87
N GLU A 60 -6.25 -10.35 -13.84
CA GLU A 60 -5.45 -11.55 -13.55
C GLU A 60 -3.97 -11.20 -13.36
N GLY A 61 -3.43 -10.28 -14.16
CA GLY A 61 -2.10 -9.72 -13.93
C GLY A 61 -1.98 -9.01 -12.59
N ALA A 62 -3.03 -8.30 -12.16
CA ALA A 62 -3.08 -7.66 -10.84
C ALA A 62 -3.05 -8.65 -9.66
N ARG A 63 -3.30 -9.95 -9.88
CA ARG A 63 -3.28 -10.99 -8.83
C ARG A 63 -1.93 -11.68 -8.66
N THR A 64 -0.92 -11.29 -9.46
CA THR A 64 0.42 -11.87 -9.41
C THR A 64 1.51 -10.79 -9.40
N PRO A 65 2.60 -10.97 -8.64
CA PRO A 65 3.75 -10.06 -8.70
C PRO A 65 4.34 -9.89 -10.10
N ALA A 66 4.24 -10.92 -10.94
CA ALA A 66 4.74 -10.90 -12.32
C ALA A 66 3.87 -10.09 -13.29
N GLY A 67 2.76 -9.51 -12.81
CA GLY A 67 1.88 -8.66 -13.61
C GLY A 67 2.62 -7.46 -14.22
N PRO A 68 2.27 -7.05 -15.46
CA PRO A 68 2.96 -5.97 -16.14
C PRO A 68 2.82 -4.61 -15.43
N HIS A 69 1.78 -4.46 -14.61
CA HIS A 69 1.47 -3.21 -13.90
C HIS A 69 1.90 -3.22 -12.42
N THR A 70 2.45 -4.31 -11.89
CA THR A 70 2.75 -4.46 -10.45
C THR A 70 3.61 -3.32 -9.89
N ALA A 71 4.69 -2.98 -10.60
CA ALA A 71 5.59 -1.91 -10.15
C ALA A 71 4.89 -0.55 -10.08
N GLU A 72 4.08 -0.22 -11.10
CA GLU A 72 3.33 1.03 -11.17
C GLU A 72 2.26 1.11 -10.09
N LEU A 73 1.52 0.02 -9.86
CA LEU A 73 0.50 -0.07 -8.82
C LEU A 73 1.08 0.19 -7.42
N ILE A 74 2.26 -0.40 -7.13
CA ILE A 74 2.98 -0.18 -5.87
C ILE A 74 3.45 1.26 -5.75
N GLU A 75 4.07 1.82 -6.79
CA GLU A 75 4.58 3.19 -6.78
C GLU A 75 3.47 4.22 -6.54
N ARG A 76 2.34 4.08 -7.23
CA ARG A 76 1.17 4.97 -7.07
C ARG A 76 0.60 4.91 -5.66
N SER A 77 0.43 3.71 -5.11
CA SER A 77 -0.04 3.54 -3.73
C SER A 77 0.92 4.17 -2.70
N ILE A 78 2.23 3.99 -2.89
CA ILE A 78 3.26 4.64 -2.05
C ILE A 78 3.15 6.16 -2.15
N ARG A 79 2.96 6.70 -3.35
CA ARG A 79 2.82 8.14 -3.58
C ARG A 79 1.62 8.72 -2.85
N VAL A 80 0.44 8.11 -2.99
CA VAL A 80 -0.77 8.49 -2.25
C VAL A 80 -0.49 8.49 -0.75
N LYS A 81 0.12 7.43 -0.21
CA LYS A 81 0.40 7.37 1.23
C LYS A 81 1.41 8.41 1.68
N ALA A 82 2.44 8.68 0.88
CA ALA A 82 3.45 9.70 1.18
C ALA A 82 2.84 11.11 1.20
N GLU A 83 1.94 11.43 0.29
CA GLU A 83 1.21 12.71 0.26
C GLU A 83 0.31 12.87 1.49
N VAL A 84 -0.43 11.83 1.86
CA VAL A 84 -1.29 11.85 3.07
C VAL A 84 -0.45 11.94 4.35
N VAL A 85 0.63 11.19 4.48
CA VAL A 85 1.46 11.19 5.70
C VAL A 85 2.30 12.46 5.81
N SER A 86 2.78 13.02 4.71
CA SER A 86 3.54 14.28 4.72
C SER A 86 2.65 15.47 5.06
N SER A 87 1.38 15.45 4.67
CA SER A 87 0.39 16.47 5.04
C SER A 87 -0.13 16.32 6.48
N ASP A 88 -0.12 15.10 7.04
CA ASP A 88 -0.61 14.84 8.40
C ASP A 88 0.16 13.73 9.14
N LEU A 89 1.40 14.03 9.52
CA LEU A 89 2.33 13.05 10.11
C LEU A 89 1.89 12.53 11.49
N LYS A 90 1.08 13.28 12.23
CA LYS A 90 0.64 12.95 13.60
C LYS A 90 -0.85 12.59 13.70
N GLU A 91 -1.52 12.29 12.60
CA GLU A 91 -2.94 11.87 12.62
C GLU A 91 -3.86 12.92 13.26
N SER A 92 -3.71 14.18 12.84
CA SER A 92 -4.53 15.29 13.30
C SER A 92 -5.86 15.46 12.52
N GLY A 93 -6.06 14.74 11.42
CA GLY A 93 -7.38 14.56 10.82
C GLY A 93 -7.45 13.92 9.42
N LEU A 94 -6.42 14.01 8.59
CA LEU A 94 -6.49 13.60 7.16
C LEU A 94 -6.25 12.10 6.93
N ARG A 95 -5.86 11.34 7.98
CA ARG A 95 -5.45 9.93 7.85
C ARG A 95 -6.57 8.90 7.99
N GLU A 96 -7.81 9.32 8.24
CA GLU A 96 -8.98 8.43 8.38
C GLU A 96 -9.67 8.06 7.04
N ILE A 97 -9.10 8.44 5.89
CA ILE A 97 -9.66 8.18 4.55
C ILE A 97 -9.10 6.88 3.95
#